data_AF-A0AAU5N6R6-F1
#
_entry.id   AF-A0AAU5N6R6-F1
#
_cell.length_a   1.000
_cell.length_b   1.000
_cell.length_c   1.000
_cell.angle_alpha   90.00
_cell.angle_beta   90.00
_cell.angle_gamma   90.00
#
_symmetry.space_group_name_H-M   'P 1'
#
loop_
_entity.id
_entity.type
_entity.pdbx_description
1 polymer ?
#
loop_
_entity_poly.entity_id
_entity_poly.type
_entity_poly.pdbx_seq_one_letter_code
_entity_poly.pdbx_strand_id
1 'polypeptide(L)'
;MDDVAEAPFIDPESDYPCCWFCPALRLPRTGFLVADRPSRDWPFDATDGFRYTTDTRTPVCVHPGRVGLDPERTARTYVDPPLPDLDRDDADAPGGPRRWWRPRRPGPRAVPERR
;
A
#
# COMPACT_ATOMS: atom_id res chain seq x y z
N MET A 1 -13.88 -28.65 20.95
CA MET A 1 -12.42 -28.43 20.92
C MET A 1 -12.15 -27.77 19.58
N ASP A 2 -12.62 -26.53 19.40
CA ASP A 2 -12.78 -25.93 18.06
C ASP A 2 -12.19 -24.51 17.97
N ASP A 3 -11.75 -23.93 19.08
CA ASP A 3 -11.33 -22.53 19.17
C ASP A 3 -9.97 -22.25 18.50
N VAL A 4 -9.10 -23.27 18.41
CA VAL A 4 -7.74 -23.13 17.86
C VAL A 4 -7.75 -22.83 16.36
N ALA A 5 -8.80 -23.24 15.62
CA ALA A 5 -8.89 -23.00 14.19
C ALA A 5 -9.30 -21.57 13.84
N GLU A 6 -9.91 -20.84 14.78
CA GLU A 6 -10.36 -19.45 14.59
C GLU A 6 -9.42 -18.43 15.25
N ALA A 7 -8.50 -18.87 16.11
CA ALA A 7 -7.52 -18.01 16.74
C ALA A 7 -6.59 -17.32 15.72
N PRO A 8 -6.11 -16.10 16.03
CA PRO A 8 -5.08 -15.44 15.23
C PRO A 8 -3.85 -16.33 15.01
N PHE A 9 -3.26 -16.25 13.82
CA PHE A 9 -2.08 -17.04 13.48
C PHE A 9 -0.85 -16.70 14.32
N ILE A 10 -0.68 -15.41 14.65
CA ILE A 10 0.31 -14.93 15.61
C ILE A 10 -0.43 -14.46 16.85
N ASP A 11 0.00 -14.94 18.01
CA ASP A 11 -0.49 -14.46 19.31
C ASP A 11 -0.25 -12.95 19.45
N PRO A 12 -1.30 -12.12 19.59
CA PRO A 12 -1.16 -10.67 19.66
C PRO A 12 -0.42 -10.18 20.91
N GLU A 13 -0.35 -10.99 21.97
CA GLU A 13 0.40 -10.68 23.19
C GLU A 13 1.87 -11.13 23.10
N SER A 14 2.27 -11.77 21.99
CA SER A 14 3.65 -12.19 21.77
C SER A 14 4.56 -11.00 21.45
N ASP A 15 5.81 -11.05 21.93
CA ASP A 15 6.88 -10.12 21.55
C ASP A 15 7.34 -10.29 20.07
N TYR A 16 6.63 -11.08 19.27
CA TYR A 16 7.00 -11.36 17.89
C TYR A 16 6.95 -10.09 17.02
N PRO A 17 8.02 -9.74 16.27
CA PRO A 17 8.14 -8.46 15.56
C PRO A 17 7.35 -8.40 14.25
N CYS A 18 6.04 -8.62 14.32
CA CYS A 18 5.12 -8.42 13.20
C CYS A 18 4.74 -6.92 13.05
N CYS A 19 4.24 -6.54 11.88
CA CYS A 19 3.74 -5.18 11.69
C CYS A 19 2.43 -4.98 12.44
N TRP A 20 2.17 -3.78 12.98
CA TRP A 20 0.94 -3.46 13.72
C TRP A 20 -0.37 -3.76 12.95
N PHE A 21 -0.33 -3.67 11.61
CA PHE A 21 -1.46 -4.00 10.73
C PHE A 21 -1.27 -5.34 10.01
N CYS A 22 -0.61 -6.31 10.64
CA CYS A 22 -0.43 -7.64 10.06
C CYS A 22 -1.75 -8.44 10.16
N PRO A 23 -2.24 -9.04 9.05
CA PRO A 23 -3.44 -9.88 9.12
C PRO A 23 -3.27 -11.10 10.04
N ALA A 24 -2.03 -11.61 10.18
CA ALA A 24 -1.72 -12.72 11.08
C ALA A 24 -2.02 -12.44 12.56
N LEU A 25 -2.08 -11.17 12.97
CA LEU A 25 -2.46 -10.77 14.34
C LEU A 25 -3.97 -10.76 14.58
N ARG A 26 -4.77 -10.84 13.52
CA ARG A 26 -6.24 -10.71 13.59
C ARG A 26 -6.98 -11.91 13.03
N LEU A 27 -6.32 -12.71 12.20
CA LEU A 27 -6.93 -13.76 11.41
C LEU A 27 -6.18 -15.09 11.60
N PRO A 28 -6.89 -16.24 11.55
CA PRO A 28 -6.26 -17.54 11.48
C PRO A 28 -5.47 -17.70 10.18
N ARG A 29 -4.62 -18.73 10.10
CA ARG A 29 -3.77 -18.98 8.92
C ARG A 29 -4.55 -19.00 7.61
N THR A 30 -5.74 -19.59 7.60
CA THR A 30 -6.61 -19.71 6.43
C THR A 30 -7.26 -18.39 6.01
N GLY A 31 -7.22 -17.36 6.86
CA GLY A 31 -7.86 -16.07 6.64
C GLY A 31 -7.01 -15.07 5.84
N PHE A 32 -5.76 -15.38 5.51
CA PHE A 32 -4.88 -14.49 4.75
C PHE A 32 -3.89 -15.24 3.86
N LEU A 33 -3.36 -14.51 2.87
CA LEU A 33 -2.29 -14.98 1.99
C LEU A 33 -0.97 -14.29 2.31
N VAL A 34 0.13 -14.91 1.93
CA VAL A 34 1.46 -14.30 2.00
C VAL A 34 1.98 -14.01 0.59
N ALA A 35 2.45 -12.79 0.37
CA ALA A 35 3.09 -12.37 -0.86
C ALA A 35 4.54 -11.93 -0.62
N ASP A 36 5.38 -12.10 -1.63
CA ASP A 36 6.79 -11.74 -1.60
C ASP A 36 7.05 -10.23 -1.42
N ARG A 37 6.17 -9.38 -1.96
CA ARG A 37 6.26 -7.91 -1.89
C ARG A 37 4.92 -7.21 -2.17
N PRO A 38 4.81 -5.89 -1.94
CA PRO A 38 3.65 -5.11 -2.35
C PRO A 38 3.40 -5.14 -3.87
N SER A 39 2.12 -5.17 -4.28
CA SER A 39 1.68 -5.12 -5.68
C SER A 39 0.43 -4.27 -5.87
N ARG A 40 0.13 -3.90 -7.12
CA ARG A 40 -1.18 -3.38 -7.53
C ARG A 40 -2.27 -4.46 -7.50
N ASP A 41 -1.88 -5.72 -7.55
CA ASP A 41 -2.80 -6.86 -7.43
C ASP A 41 -3.31 -7.05 -5.99
N TRP A 42 -2.67 -6.40 -5.02
CA TRP A 42 -3.14 -6.30 -3.63
C TRP A 42 -2.91 -4.90 -3.04
N PRO A 43 -3.75 -3.92 -3.41
CA PRO A 43 -3.62 -2.55 -2.93
C PRO A 43 -3.83 -2.47 -1.41
N PHE A 44 -3.25 -1.44 -0.81
CA PHE A 44 -3.45 -1.09 0.59
C PHE A 44 -4.83 -0.45 0.78
N ASP A 45 -5.57 -0.91 1.78
CA ASP A 45 -6.83 -0.35 2.24
C ASP A 45 -6.60 0.43 3.54
N ALA A 46 -6.95 1.71 3.52
CA ALA A 46 -6.76 2.60 4.66
C ALA A 46 -7.81 2.41 5.76
N THR A 47 -8.91 1.73 5.49
CA THR A 47 -9.97 1.51 6.48
C THR A 47 -9.51 0.59 7.62
N ASP A 48 -8.73 -0.44 7.32
CA ASP A 48 -8.24 -1.42 8.31
C ASP A 48 -6.71 -1.62 8.33
N GLY A 49 -6.01 -1.06 7.34
CA GLY A 49 -4.57 -1.13 7.19
C GLY A 49 -4.06 -2.39 6.48
N PHE A 50 -4.94 -3.22 5.92
CA PHE A 50 -4.56 -4.44 5.21
C PHE A 50 -4.32 -4.19 3.72
N ARG A 51 -3.77 -5.21 3.07
CA ARG A 51 -3.70 -5.30 1.61
C ARG A 51 -4.63 -6.40 1.16
N TYR A 52 -5.36 -6.21 0.08
CA TYR A 52 -6.39 -7.15 -0.35
C TYR A 52 -6.22 -7.58 -1.79
N THR A 53 -6.26 -8.88 -2.07
CA THR A 53 -6.33 -9.37 -3.46
C THR A 53 -7.48 -8.69 -4.21
N THR A 54 -7.22 -8.21 -5.42
CA THR A 54 -8.23 -7.52 -6.22
C THR A 54 -9.37 -8.44 -6.68
N ASP A 55 -9.09 -9.75 -6.81
CA ASP A 55 -10.06 -10.77 -7.24
C ASP A 55 -11.00 -11.22 -6.12
N THR A 56 -10.46 -11.51 -4.95
CA THR A 56 -11.15 -12.25 -3.87
C THR A 56 -11.32 -11.45 -2.59
N ARG A 57 -10.77 -10.23 -2.51
CA ARG A 57 -10.73 -9.41 -1.29
C ARG A 57 -10.15 -10.20 -0.11
N THR A 58 -9.17 -11.07 -0.36
CA THR A 58 -8.46 -11.80 0.68
C THR A 58 -7.32 -10.94 1.23
N PRO A 59 -7.19 -10.78 2.57
CA PRO A 59 -6.06 -10.08 3.19
C PRO A 59 -4.70 -10.69 2.80
N VAL A 60 -3.69 -9.85 2.62
CA VAL A 60 -2.35 -10.22 2.18
C VAL A 60 -1.29 -9.63 3.11
N CYS A 61 -0.46 -10.50 3.70
CA CYS A 61 0.79 -10.10 4.33
C CYS A 61 1.90 -10.04 3.27
N VAL A 62 2.67 -8.96 3.25
CA VAL A 62 3.82 -8.78 2.32
C VAL A 62 5.18 -9.02 2.98
N HIS A 63 5.19 -9.66 4.15
CA HIS A 63 6.38 -9.88 4.96
C HIS A 63 6.51 -11.38 5.32
N PRO A 64 6.84 -12.26 4.36
CA PRO A 64 6.95 -13.71 4.59
C PRO A 64 7.86 -14.06 5.78
N GLY A 65 9.03 -13.42 5.84
CA GLY A 65 9.97 -13.63 6.96
C GLY A 65 9.45 -13.18 8.33
N ARG A 66 8.51 -12.23 8.40
CA ARG A 66 7.88 -11.81 9.67
C ARG A 66 6.68 -12.68 10.07
N VAL A 67 6.27 -13.62 9.23
CA VAL A 67 5.21 -14.59 9.59
C VAL A 67 5.73 -16.02 9.54
N GLY A 68 6.99 -16.24 9.17
CA GLY A 68 7.58 -17.58 9.08
C GLY A 68 6.94 -18.45 8.00
N LEU A 69 6.40 -17.84 6.94
CA LEU A 69 5.70 -18.54 5.85
C LEU A 69 6.36 -18.22 4.50
N ASP A 70 6.34 -19.20 3.61
CA ASP A 70 6.70 -18.98 2.21
C ASP A 70 5.65 -18.12 1.49
N PRO A 71 6.06 -17.31 0.50
CA PRO A 71 5.13 -16.54 -0.30
C PRO A 71 4.30 -17.46 -1.20
N GLU A 72 2.98 -17.38 -1.05
CA GLU A 72 1.98 -18.05 -1.90
C GLU A 72 1.74 -17.27 -3.19
N ARG A 73 2.02 -15.96 -3.17
CA ARG A 73 1.89 -15.08 -4.32
C ARG A 73 3.18 -14.32 -4.60
N THR A 74 3.50 -14.21 -5.88
CA THR A 74 4.60 -13.40 -6.37
C THR A 74 4.03 -12.19 -7.09
N ALA A 75 4.37 -10.99 -6.61
CA ALA A 75 3.96 -9.76 -7.27
C ALA A 75 4.51 -9.72 -8.70
N ARG A 76 3.71 -9.19 -9.63
CA ARG A 76 4.18 -8.95 -10.99
C ARG A 76 5.29 -7.91 -10.98
N THR A 77 6.41 -8.20 -11.63
CA THR A 77 7.47 -7.20 -11.81
C THR A 77 6.92 -6.10 -12.67
N TYR A 78 6.96 -4.87 -12.14
CA TYR A 78 6.62 -3.72 -12.95
C TYR A 78 7.71 -3.59 -14.01
N VAL A 79 7.31 -3.78 -15.25
CA VAL A 79 8.11 -3.41 -16.41
C VAL A 79 7.68 -2.00 -16.77
N ASP A 80 8.60 -1.04 -16.70
CA ASP A 80 8.30 0.31 -17.17
C ASP A 80 7.79 0.22 -18.60
N PRO A 81 6.62 0.81 -18.92
CA PRO A 81 6.26 0.99 -20.31
C PRO A 81 7.38 1.80 -20.98
N PRO A 82 7.71 1.52 -22.25
CA PRO A 82 8.69 2.35 -22.96
C PRO A 82 8.26 3.81 -22.82
N LEU A 83 9.21 4.67 -22.43
CA LEU A 83 8.95 6.11 -22.38
C LEU A 83 8.36 6.53 -23.73
N PRO A 84 7.32 7.38 -23.76
CA PRO A 84 6.81 7.88 -25.03
C PRO A 84 7.97 8.53 -25.80
N ASP A 85 8.02 8.32 -27.11
CA ASP A 85 9.01 8.96 -27.97
C ASP A 85 8.88 10.49 -27.82
N LEU A 86 9.75 11.09 -27.01
CA LEU A 86 9.73 12.54 -26.73
C LEU A 86 10.19 13.37 -27.93
N ASP A 87 10.62 12.73 -29.02
CA ASP A 87 11.26 13.37 -30.17
C ASP A 87 10.33 13.63 -31.37
N ARG A 88 9.00 13.54 -31.20
CA ARG A 88 8.10 13.63 -32.35
C ARG A 88 6.94 14.62 -32.20
N ASP A 89 7.11 15.76 -31.52
CA ASP A 89 6.13 16.87 -31.59
C ASP A 89 6.63 18.24 -31.06
N ASP A 90 7.89 18.63 -31.26
CA ASP A 90 8.40 19.95 -30.80
C ASP A 90 9.25 20.69 -31.86
N ALA A 91 8.94 20.54 -33.15
CA ALA A 91 9.58 21.32 -34.22
C ALA A 91 8.72 22.48 -34.77
N ASP A 92 7.46 22.67 -34.33
CA ASP A 92 6.58 23.71 -34.91
C ASP A 92 5.66 24.46 -33.90
N ALA A 93 5.91 24.40 -32.59
CA ALA A 93 5.11 25.14 -31.60
C ALA A 93 5.88 26.33 -31.00
N PRO A 94 5.43 27.60 -31.17
CA PRO A 94 6.03 28.72 -30.46
C PRO A 94 5.75 28.62 -28.96
N GLY A 95 6.83 28.62 -28.18
CA GLY A 95 6.86 28.27 -26.76
C GLY A 95 5.96 29.13 -25.84
N GLY A 96 5.11 28.45 -25.08
CA GLY A 96 4.43 29.00 -23.91
C GLY A 96 4.89 28.29 -22.62
N PRO A 97 5.23 29.01 -21.53
CA PRO A 97 5.78 28.38 -20.34
C PRO A 97 4.72 27.61 -19.54
N ARG A 98 4.95 26.29 -19.41
CA ARG A 98 4.15 25.30 -18.68
C ARG A 98 4.16 25.60 -17.17
N ARG A 99 3.16 26.32 -16.66
CA ARG A 99 2.96 26.55 -15.21
C ARG A 99 2.21 25.41 -14.56
N TRP A 100 2.93 24.37 -14.17
CA TRP A 100 2.44 23.38 -13.22
C TRP A 100 3.55 23.19 -12.17
N TRP A 101 3.16 23.08 -10.90
CA TRP A 101 3.99 23.14 -9.68
C TRP A 101 4.30 24.55 -9.13
N ARG A 102 3.30 25.19 -8.53
CA ARG A 102 3.55 26.04 -7.36
C ARG A 102 2.69 25.55 -6.19
N PRO A 103 3.29 25.06 -5.08
CA PRO A 103 2.53 24.85 -3.86
C PRO A 103 2.04 26.21 -3.33
N ARG A 104 0.73 26.34 -3.10
CA ARG A 104 0.14 27.52 -2.45
C ARG A 104 0.59 27.53 -0.99
N ARG A 105 1.47 28.46 -0.63
CA ARG A 105 1.75 28.77 0.79
C ARG A 105 0.49 29.38 1.42
N PRO A 106 -0.01 28.88 2.56
CA PRO A 106 -1.08 29.56 3.29
C PRO A 106 -0.53 30.85 3.91
N GLY A 107 -1.17 31.99 3.62
CA GLY A 107 -0.82 33.29 4.19
C GLY A 107 -1.25 33.40 5.67
N PRO A 108 -0.62 34.29 6.46
CA PRO A 108 -0.95 34.46 7.88
C PRO A 108 -2.36 35.05 8.04
N ARG A 109 -3.15 34.43 8.92
CA ARG A 109 -4.45 34.93 9.38
C ARG A 109 -4.24 36.20 10.22
N ALA A 110 -4.73 37.34 9.73
CA ALA A 110 -4.83 38.56 10.51
C ALA A 110 -5.88 38.38 11.62
N VAL A 111 -5.50 38.73 12.86
CA VAL A 111 -6.38 38.76 14.03
C VAL A 111 -7.05 40.14 14.07
N PRO A 112 -8.38 40.27 14.19
CA PRO A 112 -9.01 41.57 14.33
C PRO A 112 -8.82 42.11 15.76
N GLU A 113 -8.26 43.31 15.87
CA GLU A 113 -8.17 44.10 17.10
C GLU A 113 -9.57 44.50 17.58
N ARG A 114 -9.80 44.38 18.89
CA ARG A 114 -11.01 44.87 19.54
C ARG A 114 -10.79 46.34 19.95
N ARG A 115 -11.86 47.09 19.77
CA ARG A 115 -12.08 48.53 19.97
C ARG A 115 -11.68 49.07 21.34
#